data_AF-A0A4V6RK67-F1
#
_entry.id   AF-A0A4V6RK67-F1
#
_cell.length_a   1.000
_cell.length_b   1.000
_cell.length_c   1.000
_cell.angle_alpha   90.00
_cell.angle_beta   90.00
_cell.angle_gamma   90.00
#
_symmetry.space_group_name_H-M   'P 1'
#
loop_
_entity.id
_entity.type
_entity.pdbx_description
1 polymer ?
#
loop_
_entity_poly.entity_id
_entity_poly.type
_entity_poly.pdbx_seq_one_letter_code
_entity_poly.pdbx_strand_id
1 'polypeptide(L)'
;MPEKIESADKVGSVSAHRYEQIVAELRKIVEAQARGQFAVGDYALEIEPMREQGPQDRGEELFTVKDSLFRLAEDIGLSYSAVNGARWVASRWPKQHRQARVSFTVHRILAAISNEEERFTAILTPPGGKARWTPDDASRRVGRQVERPITPQEKVSAIHTLARDEEVAAVITGDLLRRPSVVAQVRQEDRISAAHALVEDERIAAAVTGDLLKRPTVVAQVRQEDRVRAVEELTRDESVAATVTTGLLRRPDVAFRAMSDDTARHQVNHAQVERGRQAREDFERTSPVAPAVKRIDRSVEFLDLITACHAFVAASGRVVPGMRDRQLSDNEKVIIHENVARVRATLDWIETAVDTGKVDVDGELARLLQGE
;
A
#
# COMPACT_ATOMS: atom_id res chain seq x y z
N MET A 1 -16.25 -8.26 -60.91
CA MET A 1 -15.15 -7.45 -61.47
C MET A 1 -14.98 -6.24 -60.58
N PRO A 2 -13.85 -6.05 -59.88
CA PRO A 2 -13.72 -4.99 -58.90
C PRO A 2 -13.21 -3.72 -59.57
N GLU A 3 -14.08 -2.71 -59.68
CA GLU A 3 -13.68 -1.30 -59.80
C GLU A 3 -12.97 -0.90 -58.51
N LYS A 4 -11.63 -0.88 -58.53
CA LYS A 4 -10.86 -0.33 -57.42
C LYS A 4 -9.49 0.17 -57.87
N ILE A 5 -9.45 0.99 -58.92
CA ILE A 5 -8.27 1.77 -59.28
C ILE A 5 -8.73 3.13 -59.83
N GLU A 6 -9.26 4.01 -58.98
CA GLU A 6 -9.45 5.42 -59.35
C GLU A 6 -9.47 6.38 -58.12
N SER A 7 -8.74 6.05 -57.05
CA SER A 7 -8.70 6.87 -55.82
C SER A 7 -7.34 7.49 -55.51
N ALA A 8 -6.41 7.52 -56.46
CA ALA A 8 -5.11 8.16 -56.27
C ALA A 8 -5.13 9.67 -56.59
N ASP A 9 -6.14 10.15 -57.32
CA ASP A 9 -6.11 11.47 -57.97
C ASP A 9 -7.15 12.48 -57.45
N LYS A 10 -7.85 12.14 -56.35
CA LYS A 10 -8.86 13.00 -55.71
C LYS A 10 -8.46 13.38 -54.29
N VAL A 11 -8.62 14.66 -53.95
CA VAL A 11 -8.52 15.18 -52.58
C VAL A 11 -9.93 15.47 -52.10
N GLY A 12 -10.46 14.56 -51.27
CA GLY A 12 -11.89 14.59 -50.91
C GLY A 12 -12.78 14.45 -52.14
N SER A 13 -13.65 15.43 -52.37
CA SER A 13 -14.62 15.42 -53.48
C SER A 13 -14.12 16.05 -54.79
N VAL A 14 -12.88 16.57 -54.83
CA VAL A 14 -12.32 17.27 -56.00
C VAL A 14 -11.08 16.55 -56.54
N SER A 15 -10.76 16.74 -57.82
CA SER A 15 -9.50 16.25 -58.40
C SER A 15 -8.28 16.99 -57.81
N ALA A 16 -7.10 16.38 -57.87
CA ALA A 16 -5.84 17.00 -57.43
C ALA A 16 -5.58 18.35 -58.12
N HIS A 17 -5.80 18.43 -59.44
CA HIS A 17 -5.66 19.69 -60.17
C HIS A 17 -6.64 20.78 -59.70
N ARG A 18 -7.91 20.41 -59.45
CA ARG A 18 -8.89 21.38 -58.92
C ARG A 18 -8.55 21.81 -57.50
N TYR A 19 -8.05 20.89 -56.68
CA TYR A 19 -7.57 21.21 -55.34
C TYR A 19 -6.42 22.24 -55.39
N GLU A 20 -5.45 22.10 -56.29
CA GLU A 20 -4.37 23.06 -56.46
C GLU A 20 -4.88 24.46 -56.85
N GLN A 21 -5.86 24.53 -57.77
CA GLN A 21 -6.51 25.79 -58.14
C GLN A 21 -7.21 26.44 -56.94
N ILE A 22 -8.01 25.66 -56.20
CA ILE A 22 -8.71 26.14 -54.99
C ILE A 22 -7.69 26.66 -53.97
N VAL A 23 -6.61 25.93 -53.73
CA VAL A 23 -5.54 26.35 -52.81
C VAL A 23 -4.90 27.66 -53.28
N ALA A 24 -4.65 27.84 -54.58
CA ALA A 24 -4.10 29.08 -55.12
C ALA A 24 -5.05 30.28 -54.94
N GLU A 25 -6.36 30.09 -55.13
CA GLU A 25 -7.39 31.11 -54.89
C GLU A 25 -7.51 31.45 -53.40
N LEU A 26 -7.66 30.46 -52.54
CA LEU A 26 -7.75 30.63 -51.08
C LEU A 26 -6.51 31.33 -50.51
N ARG A 27 -5.32 31.08 -51.08
CA ARG A 27 -4.10 31.78 -50.67
C ARG A 27 -4.18 33.29 -50.89
N LYS A 28 -4.77 33.75 -51.99
CA LYS A 28 -4.97 35.19 -52.25
C LYS A 28 -5.92 35.80 -51.21
N ILE A 29 -6.96 35.06 -50.85
CA ILE A 29 -7.92 35.48 -49.82
C ILE A 29 -7.24 35.56 -48.45
N VAL A 30 -6.46 34.55 -48.06
CA VAL A 30 -5.72 34.54 -46.78
C VAL A 30 -4.70 35.68 -46.73
N GLU A 31 -4.02 36.01 -47.84
CA GLU A 31 -3.11 37.16 -47.92
C GLU A 31 -3.85 38.49 -47.75
N ALA A 32 -5.01 38.66 -48.39
CA ALA A 32 -5.85 39.84 -48.19
C ALA A 32 -6.35 39.96 -46.73
N GLN A 33 -6.77 38.84 -46.13
CA GLN A 33 -7.17 38.77 -44.73
C GLN A 33 -6.02 39.15 -43.80
N ALA A 34 -4.81 38.62 -44.03
CA ALA A 34 -3.64 38.95 -43.24
C ALA A 34 -3.29 40.45 -43.31
N ARG A 35 -3.39 41.06 -44.51
CA ARG A 35 -3.23 42.52 -44.68
C ARG A 35 -4.26 43.30 -43.87
N GLY A 36 -5.52 42.88 -43.90
CA GLY A 36 -6.59 43.48 -43.10
C GLY A 36 -6.30 43.40 -41.59
N GLN A 37 -5.87 42.24 -41.09
CA GLN A 37 -5.52 42.05 -39.68
C GLN A 37 -4.31 42.89 -39.26
N PHE A 38 -3.29 43.01 -40.11
CA PHE A 38 -2.17 43.92 -39.87
C PHE A 38 -2.58 45.39 -39.89
N ALA A 39 -3.50 45.81 -40.77
CA ALA A 39 -4.02 47.17 -40.79
C ALA A 39 -4.79 47.51 -39.50
N VAL A 40 -5.65 46.60 -39.05
CA VAL A 40 -6.32 46.75 -37.74
C VAL A 40 -5.29 46.90 -36.62
N GLY A 41 -4.24 46.07 -36.62
CA GLY A 41 -3.17 46.17 -35.64
C GLY A 41 -2.37 47.48 -35.72
N ASP A 42 -2.07 47.97 -36.92
CA ASP A 42 -1.37 49.23 -37.16
C ASP A 42 -2.17 50.42 -36.63
N TYR A 43 -3.46 50.50 -36.96
CA TYR A 43 -4.34 51.56 -36.44
C TYR A 43 -4.53 51.46 -34.92
N ALA A 44 -4.62 50.25 -34.38
CA ALA A 44 -4.67 50.05 -32.93
C ALA A 44 -3.36 50.49 -32.23
N LEU A 45 -2.20 50.39 -32.89
CA LEU A 45 -0.93 50.92 -32.38
C LEU A 45 -0.82 52.44 -32.51
N GLU A 46 -1.42 53.02 -33.55
CA GLU A 46 -1.51 54.47 -33.72
C GLU A 46 -2.38 55.11 -32.63
N ILE A 47 -3.51 54.46 -32.28
CA ILE A 47 -4.41 54.91 -31.23
C ILE A 47 -3.80 54.67 -29.84
N GLU A 48 -3.23 53.49 -29.59
CA GLU A 48 -2.57 53.14 -28.32
C GLU A 48 -1.19 52.50 -28.60
N PRO A 49 -0.08 53.22 -28.47
CA PRO A 49 1.26 52.64 -28.61
C PRO A 49 1.58 51.59 -27.53
N MET A 50 2.48 50.64 -27.83
CA MET A 50 2.92 49.67 -26.81
C MET A 50 3.71 50.39 -25.71
N ARG A 51 3.23 50.35 -24.46
CA ARG A 51 3.92 50.95 -23.31
C ARG A 51 5.03 50.00 -22.82
N GLU A 52 6.21 50.53 -22.50
CA GLU A 52 7.26 49.78 -21.80
C GLU A 52 6.79 49.46 -20.37
N GLN A 53 7.11 48.27 -19.84
CA GLN A 53 6.76 47.88 -18.47
C GLN A 53 7.58 48.69 -17.45
N GLY A 54 7.18 49.94 -17.22
CA GLY A 54 7.63 50.79 -16.12
C GLY A 54 6.65 50.79 -14.95
N PRO A 55 7.03 51.38 -13.79
CA PRO A 55 6.10 51.59 -12.68
C PRO A 55 4.87 52.32 -13.20
N GLN A 56 3.70 51.79 -12.89
CA GLN A 56 2.42 52.28 -13.38
C GLN A 56 2.21 53.72 -12.87
N ASP A 57 2.56 54.71 -13.69
CA ASP A 57 2.32 56.11 -13.38
C ASP A 57 0.81 56.30 -13.29
N ARG A 58 0.30 56.42 -12.05
CA ARG A 58 -1.10 56.71 -11.75
C ARG A 58 -1.35 58.21 -11.99
N GLY A 59 -1.07 58.67 -13.20
CA GLY A 59 -1.51 59.96 -13.71
C GLY A 59 -2.95 59.84 -14.22
N GLU A 60 -3.71 60.92 -14.08
CA GLU A 60 -5.12 61.08 -14.44
C GLU A 60 -5.37 60.93 -15.97
N GLU A 61 -5.11 59.78 -16.56
CA GLU A 61 -5.56 59.45 -17.92
C GLU A 61 -7.05 59.09 -17.89
N LEU A 62 -7.87 59.92 -18.55
CA LEU A 62 -9.33 59.76 -18.64
C LEU A 62 -9.79 58.44 -19.31
N PHE A 63 -8.90 57.74 -20.01
CA PHE A 63 -9.16 56.47 -20.68
C PHE A 63 -8.01 55.49 -20.44
N THR A 64 -8.32 54.25 -20.07
CA THR A 64 -7.30 53.20 -20.05
C THR A 64 -7.05 52.67 -21.47
N VAL A 65 -5.86 52.09 -21.72
CA VAL A 65 -5.55 51.36 -22.97
C VAL A 65 -6.65 50.36 -23.34
N LYS A 66 -7.28 49.75 -22.33
CA LYS A 66 -8.37 48.79 -22.54
C LYS A 66 -9.63 49.48 -23.07
N ASP A 67 -9.99 50.65 -22.54
CA ASP A 67 -11.21 51.37 -22.92
C ASP A 67 -11.13 51.91 -24.35
N SER A 68 -9.99 52.51 -24.74
CA SER A 68 -9.75 52.98 -26.11
C SER A 68 -9.86 51.85 -27.13
N LEU A 69 -9.24 50.69 -26.83
CA LEU A 69 -9.27 49.53 -27.72
C LEU A 69 -10.62 48.82 -27.73
N PHE A 70 -11.37 48.86 -26.62
CA PHE A 70 -12.72 48.31 -26.57
C PHE A 70 -13.66 49.11 -27.48
N ARG A 71 -13.61 50.43 -27.38
CA ARG A 71 -14.35 51.33 -28.26
C ARG A 71 -14.00 51.11 -29.73
N LEU A 72 -12.71 51.06 -30.07
CA LEU A 72 -12.27 50.74 -31.43
C LEU A 72 -12.84 49.41 -31.92
N ALA A 73 -12.83 48.38 -31.07
CA ALA A 73 -13.33 47.06 -31.41
C ALA A 73 -14.85 47.06 -31.68
N GLU A 74 -15.64 47.76 -30.86
CA GLU A 74 -17.07 47.94 -31.08
C GLU A 74 -17.36 48.69 -32.39
N ASP A 75 -16.64 49.79 -32.66
CA ASP A 75 -16.85 50.63 -33.84
C ASP A 75 -16.57 49.88 -35.17
N ILE A 76 -15.63 48.92 -35.17
CA ILE A 76 -15.29 48.11 -36.36
C ILE A 76 -15.92 46.71 -36.36
N GLY A 77 -16.74 46.38 -35.36
CA GLY A 77 -17.44 45.10 -35.26
C GLY A 77 -16.53 43.89 -34.97
N LEU A 78 -15.40 44.08 -34.27
CA LEU A 78 -14.50 43.02 -33.84
C LEU A 78 -14.52 42.84 -32.33
N SER A 79 -14.01 41.70 -31.84
CA SER A 79 -13.82 41.54 -30.38
C SER A 79 -12.59 42.31 -29.92
N TYR A 80 -12.64 42.83 -28.69
CA TYR A 80 -11.47 43.43 -28.03
C TYR A 80 -10.24 42.53 -28.09
N SER A 81 -10.41 41.22 -27.87
CA SER A 81 -9.32 40.23 -27.94
C SER A 81 -8.69 40.15 -29.33
N ALA A 82 -9.49 40.24 -30.40
CA ALA A 82 -8.98 40.24 -31.77
C ALA A 82 -8.19 41.51 -32.08
N VAL A 83 -8.70 42.69 -31.69
CA VAL A 83 -8.02 43.98 -31.89
C VAL A 83 -6.73 44.06 -31.07
N ASN A 84 -6.78 43.74 -29.78
CA ASN A 84 -5.62 43.73 -28.91
C ASN A 84 -4.57 42.69 -29.36
N GLY A 85 -5.01 41.51 -29.80
CA GLY A 85 -4.15 40.51 -30.41
C GLY A 85 -3.49 41.01 -31.69
N ALA A 86 -4.26 41.68 -32.57
CA ALA A 86 -3.73 42.23 -33.81
C ALA A 86 -2.71 43.36 -33.57
N ARG A 87 -3.00 44.25 -32.61
CA ARG A 87 -2.09 45.31 -32.14
C ARG A 87 -0.76 44.73 -31.67
N TRP A 88 -0.80 43.71 -30.82
CA TRP A 88 0.40 43.04 -30.34
C TRP A 88 1.19 42.37 -31.48
N VAL A 89 0.53 41.69 -32.42
CA VAL A 89 1.24 41.09 -33.57
C VAL A 89 1.87 42.16 -34.46
N ALA A 90 1.15 43.24 -34.75
CA ALA A 90 1.66 44.36 -35.55
C ALA A 90 2.88 45.01 -34.90
N SER A 91 2.92 45.10 -33.56
CA SER A 91 4.05 45.69 -32.83
C SER A 91 5.31 44.82 -32.88
N ARG A 92 5.13 43.50 -32.99
CA ARG A 92 6.23 42.53 -33.12
C ARG A 92 6.71 42.36 -34.57
N TRP A 93 5.94 42.86 -35.54
CA TRP A 93 6.22 42.75 -36.97
C TRP A 93 6.06 44.11 -37.66
N PRO A 94 7.11 44.95 -37.67
CA PRO A 94 7.15 46.17 -38.47
C PRO A 94 6.88 45.90 -39.96
N LYS A 95 6.34 46.89 -40.69
CA LYS A 95 5.88 46.73 -42.07
C LYS A 95 6.93 46.07 -42.99
N GLN A 96 8.20 46.41 -42.83
CA GLN A 96 9.30 45.88 -43.63
C GLN A 96 9.64 44.39 -43.38
N HIS A 97 9.22 43.82 -42.24
CA HIS A 97 9.50 42.42 -41.88
C HIS A 97 8.32 41.47 -42.10
N ARG A 98 7.15 41.99 -42.51
CA ARG A 98 5.95 41.19 -42.79
C ARG A 98 6.11 40.44 -44.12
N GLN A 99 5.74 39.17 -44.12
CA GLN A 99 5.85 38.31 -45.31
C GLN A 99 4.47 38.04 -45.91
N ALA A 100 4.19 38.59 -47.10
CA ALA A 100 2.89 38.46 -47.77
C ALA A 100 2.46 36.99 -47.99
N ARG A 101 3.43 36.10 -48.22
CA ARG A 101 3.18 34.65 -48.44
C ARG A 101 3.00 33.84 -47.14
N VAL A 102 3.10 34.48 -45.98
CA VAL A 102 2.98 33.85 -44.67
C VAL A 102 1.69 34.34 -44.01
N SER A 103 0.87 33.42 -43.52
CA SER A 103 -0.41 33.77 -42.89
C SER A 103 -0.21 34.61 -41.62
N PHE A 104 -1.23 35.41 -41.27
CA PHE A 104 -1.24 36.16 -40.02
C PHE A 104 -1.13 35.24 -38.79
N THR A 105 -1.72 34.05 -38.85
CA THR A 105 -1.61 33.03 -37.79
C THR A 105 -0.17 32.64 -37.50
N VAL A 106 0.66 32.44 -38.53
CA VAL A 106 2.08 32.12 -38.37
C VAL A 106 2.84 33.32 -37.79
N HIS A 107 2.59 34.54 -38.28
CA HIS A 107 3.16 35.75 -37.69
C HIS A 107 2.81 35.87 -36.19
N ARG A 108 1.55 35.59 -35.83
CA ARG A 108 1.07 35.61 -34.45
C ARG A 108 1.78 34.58 -33.57
N ILE A 109 2.04 33.38 -34.08
CA ILE A 109 2.75 32.34 -33.32
C ILE A 109 4.23 32.73 -33.14
N LEU A 110 4.90 33.10 -34.23
CA LEU A 110 6.32 33.48 -34.21
C LEU A 110 6.59 34.83 -33.50
N ALA A 111 5.57 35.68 -33.33
CA ALA A 111 5.65 36.90 -32.53
C ALA A 111 6.08 36.65 -31.07
N ALA A 112 5.88 35.42 -30.58
CA ALA A 112 6.31 34.98 -29.25
C ALA A 112 7.84 34.84 -29.10
N ILE A 113 8.60 34.80 -30.21
CA ILE A 113 10.07 34.81 -30.14
C ILE A 113 10.51 36.17 -29.59
N SER A 114 11.17 36.17 -28.43
CA SER A 114 11.58 37.39 -27.73
C SER A 114 12.61 38.19 -28.53
N ASN A 115 13.67 37.52 -29.00
CA ASN A 115 14.74 38.11 -29.81
C ASN A 115 14.19 38.56 -31.18
N GLU A 116 14.39 39.83 -31.51
CA GLU A 116 13.87 40.45 -32.72
C GLU A 116 14.59 39.99 -33.99
N GLU A 117 15.92 39.93 -33.97
CA GLU A 117 16.71 39.45 -35.10
C GLU A 117 16.42 37.97 -35.42
N GLU A 118 16.33 37.14 -34.37
CA GLU A 118 15.95 35.74 -34.53
C GLU A 118 14.55 35.61 -35.14
N ARG A 119 13.59 36.40 -34.65
CA ARG A 119 12.21 36.40 -35.14
C ARG A 119 12.14 36.76 -36.63
N PHE A 120 12.80 37.85 -37.03
CA PHE A 120 12.81 38.32 -38.41
C PHE A 120 13.53 37.35 -39.35
N THR A 121 14.59 36.71 -38.88
CA THR A 121 15.30 35.68 -39.66
C THR A 121 14.46 34.40 -39.77
N ALA A 122 13.77 34.01 -38.69
CA ALA A 122 12.99 32.79 -38.65
C ALA A 122 11.86 32.81 -39.68
N ILE A 123 11.10 33.90 -39.80
CA ILE A 123 9.94 33.92 -40.71
C ILE A 123 10.30 33.70 -42.19
N LEU A 124 11.53 34.03 -42.58
CA LEU A 124 12.04 33.85 -43.95
C LEU A 124 12.37 32.38 -44.26
N THR A 125 12.60 31.55 -43.24
CA THR A 125 13.13 30.20 -43.40
C THR A 125 12.19 29.16 -42.78
N PRO A 126 11.20 28.64 -43.54
CA PRO A 126 10.37 27.54 -43.07
C PRO A 126 11.21 26.30 -42.76
N PRO A 127 10.88 25.52 -41.70
CA PRO A 127 11.68 24.38 -41.27
C PRO A 127 11.61 23.22 -42.27
N GLY A 128 12.69 22.45 -42.35
CA GLY A 128 12.77 21.21 -43.13
C GLY A 128 12.81 21.40 -44.65
N GLY A 129 13.29 22.56 -45.13
CA GLY A 129 13.36 22.86 -46.58
C GLY A 129 12.00 23.05 -47.23
N LYS A 130 10.93 23.19 -46.43
CA LYS A 130 9.58 23.42 -46.94
C LYS A 130 9.51 24.78 -47.62
N ALA A 131 8.72 24.87 -48.68
CA ALA A 131 8.48 26.13 -49.37
C ALA A 131 7.69 27.16 -48.53
N ARG A 132 6.98 26.72 -47.46
CA ARG A 132 6.05 27.55 -46.67
C ARG A 132 5.91 27.09 -45.23
N TRP A 133 5.59 28.03 -44.35
CA TRP A 133 5.21 27.76 -42.96
C TRP A 133 3.80 27.16 -42.85
N THR A 134 3.66 26.20 -41.94
CA THR A 134 2.35 25.80 -41.38
C THR A 134 2.21 26.34 -39.95
N PRO A 135 0.99 26.46 -39.40
CA PRO A 135 0.79 26.80 -37.99
C PRO A 135 1.53 25.86 -37.05
N ASP A 136 1.52 24.55 -37.33
CA ASP A 136 2.26 23.56 -36.54
C ASP A 136 3.77 23.76 -36.62
N ASP A 137 4.33 24.04 -37.79
CA ASP A 137 5.75 24.35 -37.93
C ASP A 137 6.13 25.56 -37.07
N ALA A 138 5.30 26.60 -37.07
CA ALA A 138 5.49 27.78 -36.25
C ALA A 138 5.39 27.45 -34.75
N SER A 139 4.40 26.66 -34.34
CA SER A 139 4.22 26.22 -32.96
C SER A 139 5.42 25.41 -32.46
N ARG A 140 5.95 24.49 -33.28
CA ARG A 140 7.19 23.75 -32.96
C ARG A 140 8.36 24.69 -32.73
N ARG A 141 8.55 25.69 -33.61
CA ARG A 141 9.67 26.64 -33.51
C ARG A 141 9.68 27.42 -32.20
N VAL A 142 8.50 27.69 -31.62
CA VAL A 142 8.34 28.44 -30.37
C VAL A 142 8.02 27.55 -29.15
N GLY A 143 8.12 26.21 -29.28
CA GLY A 143 7.86 25.28 -28.19
C GLY A 143 6.40 25.22 -27.72
N ARG A 144 5.44 25.65 -28.56
CA ARG A 144 4.00 25.52 -28.27
C ARG A 144 3.49 24.13 -28.68
N GLN A 145 2.41 23.71 -28.02
CA GLN A 145 1.72 22.48 -28.40
C GLN A 145 1.25 22.55 -29.86
N VAL A 146 1.53 21.49 -30.60
CA VAL A 146 1.12 21.32 -32.01
C VAL A 146 -0.23 20.62 -32.09
N GLU A 147 -0.97 20.89 -33.16
CA GLU A 147 -2.22 20.21 -33.45
C GLU A 147 -1.97 18.79 -33.98
N ARG A 148 -0.90 18.59 -34.77
CA ARG A 148 -0.50 17.28 -35.30
C ARG A 148 0.88 16.87 -34.76
N PRO A 149 0.95 16.19 -33.61
CA PRO A 149 2.17 15.63 -33.06
C PRO A 149 2.84 14.61 -34.00
N ILE A 150 4.09 14.87 -34.37
CA ILE A 150 4.89 13.97 -35.21
C ILE A 150 6.01 13.30 -34.40
N THR A 151 6.66 14.04 -33.50
CA THR A 151 7.76 13.49 -32.69
C THR A 151 7.24 12.73 -31.47
N PRO A 152 8.00 11.78 -30.91
CA PRO A 152 7.62 11.11 -29.67
C PRO A 152 7.32 12.10 -28.53
N GLN A 153 8.15 13.14 -28.39
CA GLN A 153 7.99 14.17 -27.36
C GLN A 153 6.70 14.98 -27.57
N GLU A 154 6.36 15.34 -28.80
CA GLU A 154 5.09 16.03 -29.09
C GLU A 154 3.89 15.14 -28.76
N LYS A 155 3.96 13.84 -29.05
CA LYS A 155 2.90 12.89 -28.73
C LYS A 155 2.75 12.74 -27.22
N VAL A 156 3.86 12.68 -26.49
CA VAL A 156 3.87 12.65 -25.02
C VAL A 156 3.23 13.92 -24.44
N SER A 157 3.60 15.11 -24.93
CA SER A 157 2.98 16.37 -24.49
C SER A 157 1.48 16.44 -24.79
N ALA A 158 1.05 15.90 -25.94
CA ALA A 158 -0.37 15.80 -26.26
C ALA A 158 -1.11 14.87 -25.29
N ILE A 159 -0.52 13.71 -24.96
CA ILE A 159 -1.06 12.79 -23.95
C ILE A 159 -1.12 13.47 -22.57
N HIS A 160 -0.07 14.18 -22.14
CA HIS A 160 -0.09 14.93 -20.87
C HIS A 160 -1.22 15.95 -20.80
N THR A 161 -1.54 16.59 -21.92
CA THR A 161 -2.65 17.57 -21.97
C THR A 161 -4.00 16.88 -21.82
N LEU A 162 -4.19 15.72 -22.46
CA LEU A 162 -5.40 14.92 -22.35
C LEU A 162 -5.54 14.26 -20.97
N ALA A 163 -4.43 13.82 -20.39
CA ALA A 163 -4.37 13.18 -19.07
C ALA A 163 -4.36 14.19 -17.89
N ARG A 164 -4.74 15.46 -18.13
CA ARG A 164 -5.03 16.41 -17.04
C ARG A 164 -6.31 16.05 -16.31
N ASP A 165 -7.23 15.38 -17.00
CA ASP A 165 -8.42 14.80 -16.42
C ASP A 165 -8.05 13.47 -15.75
N GLU A 166 -8.28 13.37 -14.44
CA GLU A 166 -7.92 12.20 -13.65
C GLU A 166 -8.69 10.94 -14.06
N GLU A 167 -9.94 11.08 -14.51
CA GLU A 167 -10.74 9.94 -14.98
C GLU A 167 -10.15 9.36 -16.27
N VAL A 168 -9.80 10.23 -17.21
CA VAL A 168 -9.12 9.84 -18.45
C VAL A 168 -7.75 9.24 -18.15
N ALA A 169 -6.98 9.84 -17.24
CA ALA A 169 -5.67 9.35 -16.84
C ALA A 169 -5.74 7.96 -16.19
N ALA A 170 -6.75 7.71 -15.33
CA ALA A 170 -6.95 6.42 -14.68
C ALA A 170 -7.26 5.31 -15.70
N VAL A 171 -8.13 5.56 -16.67
CA VAL A 171 -8.46 4.60 -17.74
C VAL A 171 -7.23 4.26 -18.58
N ILE A 172 -6.50 5.29 -19.03
CA ILE A 172 -5.26 5.10 -19.81
C ILE A 172 -4.22 4.33 -18.99
N THR A 173 -4.06 4.66 -17.71
CA THR A 173 -3.13 3.97 -16.82
C THR A 173 -3.49 2.49 -16.68
N GLY A 174 -4.77 2.17 -16.47
CA GLY A 174 -5.25 0.79 -16.42
C GLY A 174 -4.93 0.02 -17.71
N ASP A 175 -5.16 0.62 -18.87
CA ASP A 175 -4.85 0.00 -20.16
C ASP A 175 -3.34 -0.18 -20.40
N LEU A 176 -2.51 0.75 -19.92
CA LEU A 176 -1.05 0.62 -19.99
C LEU A 176 -0.54 -0.47 -19.04
N LEU A 177 -1.09 -0.58 -17.82
CA LEU A 177 -0.73 -1.63 -16.86
C LEU A 177 -1.10 -3.03 -17.34
N ARG A 178 -2.14 -3.18 -18.17
CA ARG A 178 -2.51 -4.44 -18.83
C ARG A 178 -1.53 -4.89 -19.92
N ARG A 179 -0.51 -4.10 -20.26
CA ARG A 179 0.47 -4.39 -21.31
C ARG A 179 1.83 -4.72 -20.67
N PRO A 180 2.20 -6.00 -20.50
CA PRO A 180 3.42 -6.39 -19.79
C PRO A 180 4.70 -5.78 -20.37
N SER A 181 4.78 -5.63 -21.70
CA SER A 181 5.92 -5.00 -22.37
C SER A 181 6.07 -3.52 -22.04
N VAL A 182 4.97 -2.79 -21.80
CA VAL A 182 5.02 -1.39 -21.38
C VAL A 182 5.52 -1.31 -19.95
N VAL A 183 4.94 -2.11 -19.04
CA VAL A 183 5.36 -2.16 -17.64
C VAL A 183 6.85 -2.51 -17.52
N ALA A 184 7.34 -3.46 -18.32
CA ALA A 184 8.75 -3.85 -18.32
C ALA A 184 9.71 -2.74 -18.76
N GLN A 185 9.25 -1.79 -19.60
CA GLN A 185 10.05 -0.65 -20.05
C GLN A 185 10.06 0.52 -19.06
N VAL A 186 9.17 0.53 -18.08
CA VAL A 186 9.16 1.56 -17.02
C VAL A 186 10.40 1.41 -16.14
N ARG A 187 11.03 2.53 -15.79
CA ARG A 187 12.20 2.55 -14.91
C ARG A 187 11.90 1.85 -13.59
N GLN A 188 12.90 1.18 -13.04
CA GLN A 188 12.71 0.38 -11.82
C GLN A 188 12.23 1.23 -10.64
N GLU A 189 12.77 2.44 -10.48
CA GLU A 189 12.35 3.41 -9.44
C GLU A 189 10.86 3.77 -9.54
N ASP A 190 10.38 4.08 -10.75
CA ASP A 190 8.98 4.42 -11.00
C ASP A 190 8.06 3.20 -10.76
N ARG A 191 8.51 1.99 -11.11
CA ARG A 191 7.77 0.75 -10.81
C ARG A 191 7.65 0.49 -9.32
N ILE A 192 8.73 0.71 -8.56
CA ILE A 192 8.72 0.55 -7.10
C ILE A 192 7.78 1.59 -6.47
N SER A 193 7.86 2.85 -6.90
CA SER A 193 6.96 3.91 -6.42
C SER A 193 5.49 3.59 -6.72
N ALA A 194 5.17 3.15 -7.94
CA ALA A 194 3.82 2.73 -8.30
C ALA A 194 3.34 1.51 -7.48
N ALA A 195 4.22 0.52 -7.26
CA ALA A 195 3.89 -0.64 -6.43
C ALA A 195 3.60 -0.22 -4.98
N HIS A 196 4.39 0.70 -4.41
CA HIS A 196 4.14 1.27 -3.08
C HIS A 196 2.77 1.96 -3.01
N ALA A 197 2.45 2.84 -3.97
CA ALA A 197 1.17 3.52 -4.01
C ALA A 197 -0.02 2.55 -4.13
N LEU A 198 0.12 1.47 -4.91
CA LEU A 198 -0.93 0.47 -5.06
C LEU A 198 -1.17 -0.35 -3.80
N VAL A 199 -0.13 -0.63 -3.00
CA VAL A 199 -0.25 -1.39 -1.75
C VAL A 199 -0.57 -0.52 -0.53
N GLU A 200 -0.79 0.79 -0.71
CA GLU A 200 -1.43 1.62 0.33
C GLU A 200 -2.88 1.19 0.55
N ASP A 201 -3.56 0.65 -0.48
CA ASP A 201 -4.85 0.00 -0.31
C ASP A 201 -4.66 -1.39 0.33
N GLU A 202 -5.20 -1.56 1.54
CA GLU A 202 -5.10 -2.78 2.33
C GLU A 202 -5.63 -4.02 1.60
N ARG A 203 -6.66 -3.87 0.76
CA ARG A 203 -7.23 -5.01 0.00
C ARG A 203 -6.26 -5.46 -1.08
N ILE A 204 -5.63 -4.53 -1.77
CA ILE A 204 -4.61 -4.84 -2.79
C ILE A 204 -3.39 -5.45 -2.10
N ALA A 205 -2.92 -4.85 -1.01
CA ALA A 205 -1.80 -5.36 -0.22
C ALA A 205 -2.03 -6.80 0.22
N ALA A 206 -3.20 -7.11 0.81
CA ALA A 206 -3.56 -8.45 1.23
C ALA A 206 -3.61 -9.45 0.06
N ALA A 207 -4.20 -9.04 -1.08
CA ALA A 207 -4.31 -9.89 -2.26
C ALA A 207 -2.94 -10.30 -2.85
N VAL A 208 -1.96 -9.39 -2.85
CA VAL A 208 -0.63 -9.68 -3.42
C VAL A 208 0.34 -10.32 -2.43
N THR A 209 0.19 -10.04 -1.12
CA THR A 209 1.13 -10.49 -0.08
C THR A 209 1.22 -12.01 -0.03
N GLY A 210 0.11 -12.73 -0.17
CA GLY A 210 0.11 -14.19 -0.17
C GLY A 210 1.00 -14.79 -1.26
N ASP A 211 0.99 -14.22 -2.46
CA ASP A 211 1.82 -14.71 -3.57
C ASP A 211 3.28 -14.29 -3.45
N LEU A 212 3.56 -13.13 -2.83
CA LEU A 212 4.92 -12.72 -2.50
C LEU A 212 5.56 -13.65 -1.47
N LEU A 213 4.84 -14.02 -0.41
CA LEU A 213 5.34 -14.89 0.65
C LEU A 213 5.56 -16.34 0.19
N LYS A 214 4.84 -16.80 -0.85
CA LYS A 214 5.06 -18.12 -1.46
C LYS A 214 6.37 -18.22 -2.24
N ARG A 215 7.05 -17.10 -2.55
CA ARG A 215 8.26 -17.08 -3.39
C ARG A 215 9.53 -17.11 -2.51
N PRO A 216 10.26 -18.23 -2.43
CA PRO A 216 11.38 -18.36 -1.49
C PRO A 216 12.48 -17.32 -1.70
N THR A 217 12.76 -16.98 -2.97
CA THR A 217 13.76 -15.96 -3.31
C THR A 217 13.39 -14.56 -2.81
N VAL A 218 12.10 -14.22 -2.82
CA VAL A 218 11.62 -12.93 -2.29
C VAL A 218 11.79 -12.91 -0.78
N VAL A 219 11.30 -13.96 -0.09
CA VAL A 219 11.42 -14.08 1.37
C VAL A 219 12.88 -14.06 1.82
N ALA A 220 13.80 -14.64 1.05
CA ALA A 220 15.23 -14.64 1.36
C ALA A 220 15.88 -13.24 1.25
N GLN A 221 15.32 -12.32 0.46
CA GLN A 221 15.81 -10.95 0.31
C GLN A 221 15.30 -10.00 1.40
N VAL A 222 14.23 -10.37 2.11
CA VAL A 222 13.69 -9.57 3.22
C VAL A 222 14.65 -9.61 4.40
N ARG A 223 14.91 -8.44 5.02
CA ARG A 223 15.79 -8.34 6.19
C ARG A 223 15.29 -9.26 7.31
N GLN A 224 16.22 -9.84 8.07
CA GLN A 224 15.86 -10.79 9.14
C GLN A 224 14.90 -10.18 10.16
N GLU A 225 15.13 -8.94 10.59
CA GLU A 225 14.27 -8.22 11.54
C GLU A 225 12.83 -8.08 11.02
N ASP A 226 12.67 -7.71 9.75
CA ASP A 226 11.35 -7.56 9.12
C ASP A 226 10.64 -8.93 9.01
N ARG A 227 11.37 -10.01 8.74
CA ARG A 227 10.83 -11.38 8.73
C ARG A 227 10.32 -11.81 10.11
N VAL A 228 11.09 -11.53 11.16
CA VAL A 228 10.69 -11.86 12.55
C VAL A 228 9.42 -11.10 12.90
N ARG A 229 9.38 -9.78 12.65
CA ARG A 229 8.20 -8.95 12.90
C ARG A 229 6.96 -9.43 12.13
N ALA A 230 7.13 -9.83 10.87
CA ALA A 230 6.04 -10.38 10.07
C ALA A 230 5.51 -11.70 10.64
N VAL A 231 6.39 -12.58 11.12
CA VAL A 231 5.97 -13.82 11.80
C VAL A 231 5.21 -13.50 13.09
N GLU A 232 5.73 -12.59 13.92
CA GLU A 232 5.06 -12.16 15.15
C GLU A 232 3.63 -11.66 14.88
N GLU A 233 3.46 -10.80 13.88
CA GLU A 233 2.14 -10.29 13.47
C GLU A 233 1.21 -11.40 12.98
N LEU A 234 1.70 -12.30 12.11
CA LEU A 234 0.92 -13.43 11.60
C LEU A 234 0.53 -14.42 12.69
N THR A 235 1.30 -14.51 13.77
CA THR A 235 1.02 -15.38 14.92
C THR A 235 0.27 -14.69 16.05
N ARG A 236 -0.32 -13.49 15.82
CA ARG A 236 -1.27 -12.90 16.79
C ARG A 236 -2.56 -13.71 16.94
N ASP A 237 -2.97 -14.40 15.87
CA ASP A 237 -4.07 -15.36 15.92
C ASP A 237 -3.58 -16.66 16.58
N GLU A 238 -4.19 -17.05 17.70
CA GLU A 238 -3.81 -18.23 18.47
C GLU A 238 -3.89 -19.53 17.67
N SER A 239 -4.83 -19.65 16.73
CA SER A 239 -4.98 -20.85 15.88
C SER A 239 -3.84 -20.96 14.87
N VAL A 240 -3.42 -19.82 14.31
CA VAL A 240 -2.25 -19.74 13.42
C VAL A 240 -0.98 -20.00 14.22
N ALA A 241 -0.84 -19.37 15.39
CA ALA A 241 0.29 -19.55 16.29
C ALA A 241 0.46 -21.01 16.71
N ALA A 242 -0.62 -21.70 17.09
CA ALA A 242 -0.60 -23.11 17.45
C ALA A 242 -0.17 -24.00 16.28
N THR A 243 -0.67 -23.71 15.07
CA THR A 243 -0.32 -24.45 13.85
C THR A 243 1.15 -24.27 13.47
N VAL A 244 1.63 -23.02 13.47
CA VAL A 244 3.02 -22.66 13.20
C VAL A 244 3.94 -23.28 14.25
N THR A 245 3.63 -23.11 15.54
CA THR A 245 4.41 -23.69 16.66
C THR A 245 4.52 -25.20 16.52
N THR A 246 3.41 -25.89 16.23
CA THR A 246 3.42 -27.34 15.99
C THR A 246 4.32 -27.71 14.80
N GLY A 247 4.27 -26.96 13.70
CA GLY A 247 5.15 -27.15 12.55
C GLY A 247 6.63 -26.90 12.87
N LEU A 248 6.93 -25.89 13.68
CA LEU A 248 8.28 -25.57 14.13
C LEU A 248 8.84 -26.65 15.06
N LEU A 249 8.05 -27.13 16.02
CA LEU A 249 8.45 -28.20 16.95
C LEU A 249 8.62 -29.57 16.28
N ARG A 250 8.13 -29.77 15.03
CA ARG A 250 8.49 -30.95 14.23
C ARG A 250 9.96 -30.96 13.78
N ARG A 251 10.67 -29.83 13.89
CA ARG A 251 12.10 -29.72 13.57
C ARG A 251 12.91 -30.01 14.85
N PRO A 252 13.73 -31.07 14.89
CA PRO A 252 14.39 -31.53 16.13
C PRO A 252 15.22 -30.45 16.83
N ASP A 253 16.02 -29.69 16.08
CA ASP A 253 16.87 -28.64 16.65
C ASP A 253 16.06 -27.48 17.24
N VAL A 254 14.91 -27.16 16.63
CA VAL A 254 14.03 -26.10 17.12
C VAL A 254 13.34 -26.55 18.39
N ALA A 255 12.83 -27.79 18.42
CA ALA A 255 12.23 -28.37 19.61
C ALA A 255 13.22 -28.44 20.77
N PHE A 256 14.45 -28.90 20.52
CA PHE A 256 15.49 -28.96 21.54
C PHE A 256 15.81 -27.58 22.12
N ARG A 257 15.99 -26.57 21.26
CA ARG A 257 16.25 -25.19 21.72
C ARG A 257 15.05 -24.60 22.46
N ALA A 258 13.83 -24.81 21.99
CA ALA A 258 12.63 -24.32 22.65
C ALA A 258 12.45 -24.96 24.04
N MET A 259 12.71 -26.26 24.18
CA MET A 259 12.62 -26.97 25.47
C MET A 259 13.78 -26.66 26.43
N SER A 260 14.84 -25.99 25.94
CA SER A 260 15.92 -25.49 26.80
C SER A 260 15.54 -24.19 27.52
N ASP A 261 14.49 -23.50 27.10
CA ASP A 261 13.92 -22.36 27.81
C ASP A 261 13.01 -22.84 28.95
N ASP A 262 13.29 -22.38 30.17
CA ASP A 262 12.56 -22.84 31.37
C ASP A 262 11.09 -22.45 31.36
N THR A 263 10.75 -21.28 30.80
CA THR A 263 9.36 -20.81 30.74
C THR A 263 8.56 -21.66 29.75
N ALA A 264 9.07 -21.85 28.54
CA ALA A 264 8.45 -22.69 27.53
C ALA A 264 8.28 -24.14 28.01
N ARG A 265 9.32 -24.70 28.63
CA ARG A 265 9.29 -26.06 29.21
C ARG A 265 8.24 -26.17 30.32
N HIS A 266 8.17 -25.19 31.22
CA HIS A 266 7.17 -25.18 32.29
C HIS A 266 5.74 -25.10 31.74
N GLN A 267 5.49 -24.23 30.76
CA GLN A 267 4.17 -24.08 30.13
C GLN A 267 3.72 -25.35 29.38
N VAL A 268 4.63 -26.01 28.65
CA VAL A 268 4.32 -27.27 27.98
C VAL A 268 4.03 -28.38 28.99
N ASN A 269 4.82 -28.47 30.07
CA ASN A 269 4.57 -29.45 31.14
C ASN A 269 3.22 -29.21 31.82
N HIS A 270 2.89 -27.95 32.13
CA HIS A 270 1.58 -27.59 32.68
C HIS A 270 0.44 -28.00 31.72
N ALA A 271 0.56 -27.70 30.43
CA ALA A 271 -0.42 -28.10 29.43
C ALA A 271 -0.55 -29.63 29.30
N GLN A 272 0.55 -30.39 29.44
CA GLN A 272 0.51 -31.86 29.44
C GLN A 272 -0.22 -32.42 30.66
N VAL A 273 0.05 -31.89 31.86
CA VAL A 273 -0.64 -32.28 33.09
C VAL A 273 -2.13 -31.98 32.98
N GLU A 274 -2.48 -30.77 32.54
CA GLU A 274 -3.87 -30.35 32.39
C GLU A 274 -4.61 -31.18 31.34
N ARG A 275 -3.96 -31.48 30.20
CA ARG A 275 -4.52 -32.39 29.20
C ARG A 275 -4.74 -33.80 29.75
N GLY A 276 -3.83 -34.29 30.60
CA GLY A 276 -3.99 -35.57 31.30
C GLY A 276 -5.18 -35.57 32.25
N ARG A 277 -5.37 -34.49 33.01
CA ARG A 277 -6.53 -34.29 33.90
C ARG A 277 -7.83 -34.29 33.09
N GLN A 278 -7.90 -33.50 32.04
CA GLN A 278 -9.06 -33.43 31.14
C GLN A 278 -9.38 -34.78 30.50
N ALA A 279 -8.35 -35.52 30.03
CA ALA A 279 -8.56 -36.85 29.46
C ALA A 279 -9.13 -37.84 30.49
N ARG A 280 -8.73 -37.74 31.76
CA ARG A 280 -9.28 -38.56 32.85
C ARG A 280 -10.73 -38.18 33.16
N GLU A 281 -11.04 -36.89 33.21
CA GLU A 281 -12.41 -36.39 33.40
C GLU A 281 -13.33 -36.77 32.24
N ASP A 282 -12.85 -36.67 31.01
CA ASP A 282 -13.58 -37.11 29.82
C ASP A 282 -13.82 -38.61 29.84
N PHE A 283 -12.81 -39.41 30.22
CA PHE A 283 -12.98 -40.84 30.44
C PHE A 283 -14.05 -41.11 31.51
N GLU A 284 -14.00 -40.43 32.65
CA GLU A 284 -14.98 -40.59 33.73
C GLU A 284 -16.41 -40.24 33.29
N ARG A 285 -16.56 -39.23 32.42
CA ARG A 285 -17.86 -38.75 31.92
C ARG A 285 -18.43 -39.60 30.79
N THR A 286 -17.58 -40.06 29.87
CA THR A 286 -18.03 -40.63 28.58
C THR A 286 -17.89 -42.14 28.51
N SER A 287 -17.02 -42.74 29.32
CA SER A 287 -16.72 -44.17 29.23
C SER A 287 -17.74 -45.02 29.98
N PRO A 288 -18.39 -46.01 29.34
CA PRO A 288 -19.35 -46.89 30.01
C PRO A 288 -18.69 -47.80 31.07
N VAL A 289 -17.37 -47.96 31.01
CA VAL A 289 -16.60 -48.74 32.00
C VAL A 289 -16.05 -47.89 33.15
N ALA A 290 -16.14 -46.55 33.08
CA ALA A 290 -15.63 -45.67 34.13
C ALA A 290 -16.19 -45.99 35.54
N PRO A 291 -17.49 -46.31 35.72
CA PRO A 291 -18.01 -46.69 37.04
C PRO A 291 -17.45 -48.02 37.58
N ALA A 292 -17.01 -48.93 36.70
CA ALA A 292 -16.37 -50.19 37.11
C ALA A 292 -14.91 -49.93 37.54
N VAL A 293 -14.16 -49.17 36.74
CA VAL A 293 -12.79 -48.75 37.08
C VAL A 293 -12.77 -47.97 38.39
N LYS A 294 -13.68 -47.01 38.58
CA LYS A 294 -13.79 -46.24 39.82
C LYS A 294 -14.13 -47.09 41.05
N ARG A 295 -14.89 -48.18 40.88
CA ARG A 295 -15.15 -49.14 41.96
C ARG A 295 -13.92 -49.98 42.29
N ILE A 296 -13.16 -50.37 41.27
CA ILE A 296 -11.89 -51.09 41.45
C ILE A 296 -10.87 -50.19 42.15
N ASP A 297 -10.67 -48.96 41.69
CA ASP A 297 -9.77 -47.98 42.31
C ASP A 297 -10.13 -47.76 43.78
N ARG A 298 -11.43 -47.54 44.09
CA ARG A 298 -11.91 -47.43 45.48
C ARG A 298 -11.66 -48.69 46.32
N SER A 299 -11.79 -49.88 45.72
CA SER A 299 -11.50 -51.13 46.42
C SER A 299 -10.00 -51.30 46.66
N VAL A 300 -9.14 -50.85 45.75
CA VAL A 300 -7.68 -50.83 45.94
C VAL A 300 -7.30 -49.84 47.04
N GLU A 301 -7.80 -48.61 47.00
CA GLU A 301 -7.57 -47.60 48.04
C GLU A 301 -8.02 -48.08 49.43
N PHE A 302 -9.17 -48.77 49.50
CA PHE A 302 -9.65 -49.41 50.72
C PHE A 302 -8.68 -50.50 51.21
N LEU A 303 -8.23 -51.39 50.33
CA LEU A 303 -7.29 -52.46 50.67
C LEU A 303 -5.93 -51.90 51.10
N ASP A 304 -5.45 -50.82 50.48
CA ASP A 304 -4.21 -50.15 50.84
C ASP A 304 -4.30 -49.54 52.24
N LEU A 305 -5.41 -48.87 52.57
CA LEU A 305 -5.65 -48.31 53.90
C LEU A 305 -5.71 -49.42 54.98
N ILE A 306 -6.45 -50.50 54.73
CA ILE A 306 -6.51 -51.66 55.63
C ILE A 306 -5.12 -52.28 55.81
N THR A 307 -4.34 -52.40 54.74
CA THR A 307 -2.98 -52.94 54.78
C THR A 307 -2.05 -52.05 55.60
N ALA A 308 -2.14 -50.72 55.47
CA ALA A 308 -1.38 -49.77 56.27
C ALA A 308 -1.71 -49.89 57.77
N CYS A 309 -2.99 -49.97 58.12
CA CYS A 309 -3.43 -50.19 59.50
C CYS A 309 -2.90 -51.53 60.05
N HIS A 310 -3.00 -52.62 59.29
CA HIS A 310 -2.49 -53.94 59.68
C HIS A 310 -0.97 -53.93 59.86
N ALA A 311 -0.23 -53.27 58.97
CA ALA A 311 1.22 -53.16 59.05
C ALA A 311 1.65 -52.41 60.31
N PHE A 312 0.98 -51.30 60.65
CA PHE A 312 1.23 -50.54 61.88
C PHE A 312 0.98 -51.38 63.13
N VAL A 313 -0.17 -52.06 63.21
CA VAL A 313 -0.51 -52.93 64.36
C VAL A 313 0.47 -54.09 64.49
N ALA A 314 0.82 -54.76 63.39
CA ALA A 314 1.76 -55.87 63.39
C ALA A 314 3.19 -55.45 63.76
N ALA A 315 3.65 -54.28 63.29
CA ALA A 315 4.94 -53.73 63.67
C ALA A 315 4.96 -53.40 65.17
N SER A 316 3.94 -52.69 65.66
CA SER A 316 3.81 -52.31 67.07
C SER A 316 3.73 -53.54 67.99
N GLY A 317 2.94 -54.54 67.63
CA GLY A 317 2.79 -55.78 68.37
C GLY A 317 4.06 -56.64 68.46
N ARG A 318 5.02 -56.47 67.55
CA ARG A 318 6.34 -57.12 67.64
C ARG A 318 7.32 -56.34 68.50
N VAL A 319 7.34 -55.01 68.36
CA VAL A 319 8.34 -54.15 69.03
C VAL A 319 8.01 -53.95 70.50
N VAL A 320 6.74 -53.66 70.85
CA VAL A 320 6.33 -53.30 72.22
C VAL A 320 6.62 -54.42 73.24
N PRO A 321 6.31 -55.71 72.98
CA PRO A 321 6.66 -56.78 73.90
C PRO A 321 8.18 -56.96 74.09
N GLY A 322 8.99 -56.64 73.07
CA GLY A 322 10.45 -56.67 73.14
C GLY A 322 11.06 -55.57 74.01
N MET A 323 10.26 -54.57 74.40
CA MET A 323 10.64 -53.53 75.36
C MET A 323 10.36 -53.93 76.81
N ARG A 324 9.80 -55.11 77.05
CA ARG A 324 9.58 -55.64 78.40
C ARG A 324 10.92 -55.66 79.16
N ASP A 325 10.85 -55.27 80.44
CA ASP A 325 11.98 -55.18 81.37
C ASP A 325 13.04 -54.10 81.05
N ARG A 326 12.76 -53.16 80.13
CA ARG A 326 13.60 -51.97 79.90
C ARG A 326 12.88 -50.71 80.40
N GLN A 327 13.51 -49.95 81.31
CA GLN A 327 13.03 -48.61 81.65
C GLN A 327 13.55 -47.60 80.63
N LEU A 328 12.63 -47.00 79.87
CA LEU A 328 12.93 -45.88 79.00
C LEU A 328 13.35 -44.65 79.82
N SER A 329 14.30 -43.88 79.31
CA SER A 329 14.62 -42.56 79.85
C SER A 329 13.47 -41.58 79.64
N ASP A 330 13.46 -40.47 80.39
CA ASP A 330 12.38 -39.49 80.29
C ASP A 330 12.33 -38.80 78.92
N ASN A 331 13.48 -38.60 78.26
CA ASN A 331 13.54 -38.08 76.89
C ASN A 331 12.97 -39.07 75.86
N GLU A 332 13.25 -40.37 76.00
CA GLU A 332 12.68 -41.39 75.10
C GLU A 332 11.16 -41.50 75.29
N LYS A 333 10.65 -41.36 76.51
CA LYS A 333 9.21 -41.31 76.76
C LYS A 333 8.54 -40.13 76.06
N VAL A 334 9.13 -38.94 76.12
CA VAL A 334 8.59 -37.74 75.45
C VAL A 334 8.45 -37.96 73.95
N ILE A 335 9.51 -38.46 73.29
CA ILE A 335 9.51 -38.73 71.84
C ILE A 335 8.44 -39.77 71.47
N ILE A 336 8.31 -40.85 72.27
CA ILE A 336 7.28 -41.86 72.03
C ILE A 336 5.88 -41.28 72.23
N HIS A 337 5.66 -40.43 73.24
CA HIS A 337 4.37 -39.79 73.47
C HIS A 337 3.96 -38.86 72.31
N GLU A 338 4.88 -38.05 71.77
CA GLU A 338 4.63 -37.20 70.60
C GLU A 338 4.27 -38.01 69.35
N ASN A 339 4.99 -39.09 69.09
CA ASN A 339 4.69 -39.98 67.96
C ASN A 339 3.33 -40.68 68.13
N VAL A 340 2.99 -41.12 69.36
CA VAL A 340 1.67 -41.69 69.65
C VAL A 340 0.56 -40.66 69.47
N ALA A 341 0.78 -39.40 69.87
CA ALA A 341 -0.18 -38.32 69.65
C ALA A 341 -0.43 -38.07 68.16
N ARG A 342 0.64 -38.05 67.34
CA ARG A 342 0.53 -37.94 65.88
C ARG A 342 -0.23 -39.11 65.27
N VAL A 343 0.07 -40.34 65.69
CA VAL A 343 -0.65 -41.53 65.21
C VAL A 343 -2.13 -41.46 65.57
N ARG A 344 -2.48 -41.05 66.80
CA ARG A 344 -3.89 -40.88 67.20
C ARG A 344 -4.60 -39.86 66.34
N ALA A 345 -4.00 -38.68 66.14
CA ALA A 345 -4.58 -37.65 65.29
C ALA A 345 -4.80 -38.13 63.84
N THR A 346 -3.86 -38.90 63.28
CA THR A 346 -4.03 -39.53 61.96
C THR A 346 -5.16 -40.57 61.96
N LEU A 347 -5.30 -41.38 63.02
CA LEU A 347 -6.37 -42.36 63.13
C LEU A 347 -7.74 -41.70 63.26
N ASP A 348 -7.84 -40.62 64.05
CA ASP A 348 -9.08 -39.84 64.20
C ASP A 348 -9.49 -39.20 62.85
N TRP A 349 -8.52 -38.75 62.06
CA TRP A 349 -8.74 -38.27 60.70
C TRP A 349 -9.18 -39.38 59.75
N ILE A 350 -8.55 -40.55 59.81
CA ILE A 350 -8.96 -41.71 59.01
C ILE A 350 -10.40 -42.10 59.35
N GLU A 351 -10.77 -42.14 60.63
CA GLU A 351 -12.13 -42.45 61.10
C GLU A 351 -13.13 -41.40 60.58
N THR A 352 -12.80 -40.11 60.73
CA THR A 352 -13.62 -39.02 60.21
C THR A 352 -13.77 -39.09 58.68
N ALA A 353 -12.71 -39.42 57.96
CA ALA A 353 -12.72 -39.54 56.50
C ALA A 353 -13.55 -40.74 56.03
N VAL A 354 -13.50 -41.86 56.74
CA VAL A 354 -14.31 -43.06 56.46
C VAL A 354 -15.79 -42.82 56.76
N ASP A 355 -16.10 -42.17 57.88
CA ASP A 355 -17.49 -41.96 58.32
C ASP A 355 -18.21 -40.86 57.54
N THR A 356 -17.49 -39.79 57.19
CA THR A 356 -18.09 -38.59 56.57
C THR A 356 -17.78 -38.44 55.09
N GLY A 357 -16.79 -39.17 54.57
CA GLY A 357 -16.28 -39.02 53.21
C GLY A 357 -15.50 -37.72 52.95
N LYS A 358 -15.24 -36.91 53.99
CA LYS A 358 -14.44 -35.68 53.89
C LYS A 358 -12.99 -35.99 54.19
N VAL A 359 -12.11 -35.73 53.22
CA VAL A 359 -10.67 -36.01 53.31
C VAL A 359 -9.83 -34.76 53.58
N ASP A 360 -10.48 -33.62 53.82
CA ASP A 360 -9.77 -32.38 54.12
C ASP A 360 -9.05 -32.53 55.47
N VAL A 361 -7.75 -32.21 55.49
CA VAL A 361 -6.92 -32.25 56.69
C VAL A 361 -7.09 -30.93 57.43
N ASP A 362 -7.54 -30.98 58.68
CA ASP A 362 -7.68 -29.85 59.58
C ASP A 362 -6.32 -29.14 59.76
N GLY A 363 -6.30 -27.81 59.85
CA GLY A 363 -5.05 -27.03 59.96
C GLY A 363 -4.20 -27.28 61.22
N GLU A 364 -4.76 -27.99 62.21
CA GLU A 364 -4.06 -28.45 63.42
C GLU A 364 -3.41 -29.83 63.20
N LEU A 365 -4.11 -30.74 62.50
CA LEU A 365 -3.59 -32.03 62.07
C LEU A 365 -2.45 -31.89 61.04
N ALA A 366 -2.57 -30.92 60.13
CA ALA A 366 -1.53 -30.62 59.14
C ALA A 366 -0.20 -30.22 59.79
N ARG A 367 -0.24 -29.39 60.84
CA ARG A 367 0.94 -28.97 61.61
C ARG A 367 1.56 -30.13 62.37
N LEU A 368 0.73 -30.90 63.09
CA LEU A 368 1.15 -32.11 63.80
C LEU A 368 1.81 -33.16 62.90
N LEU A 369 1.35 -33.32 61.65
CA LEU A 369 1.95 -34.23 60.67
C LEU A 369 3.29 -33.73 60.11
N GLN A 370 3.45 -32.41 59.97
CA GLN A 370 4.68 -31.77 59.51
C GLN A 370 5.77 -31.70 60.60
N GLY A 371 5.43 -31.93 61.87
CA GLY A 371 6.36 -31.89 62.99
C GLY A 371 6.71 -30.48 63.46
N GLU A 372 5.85 -29.52 63.13
CA GLU A 372 5.76 -28.20 63.77
C GLU A 372 4.75 -28.27 64.93
#